data_AF-A0A5B9WJG3-F1
#
_entry.id   AF-A0A5B9WJG3-F1
#
_cell.length_a   1.000
_cell.length_b   1.000
_cell.length_c   1.000
_cell.angle_alpha   90.00
_cell.angle_beta   90.00
_cell.angle_gamma   90.00
#
_symmetry.space_group_name_H-M   'P 1'
#
loop_
_entity.id
_entity.type
_entity.pdbx_description
1 polymer ?
#
loop_
_entity_poly.entity_id
_entity_poly.type
_entity_poly.pdbx_seq_one_letter_code
_entity_poly.pdbx_strand_id
1 'polypeptide(L)' 'MEPFSILIRDQAYEVSPYVKGYTVSFHVTAADSRIIFELDEEDQLRAVTAGEPVDAELVMQLAEAITKHFLK' A
#
# COMPACT_ATOMS: atom_id res chain seq x y z
N MET A 1 -1.16 6.61 -13.19
CA MET A 1 -2.02 6.61 -11.99
C MET A 1 -1.50 7.69 -11.07
N GLU A 2 -2.40 8.47 -10.48
CA GLU A 2 -2.01 9.57 -9.58
C GLU A 2 -1.87 9.03 -8.15
N PRO A 3 -0.94 9.59 -7.34
CA PRO A 3 -0.89 9.31 -5.90
C PRO A 3 -2.21 9.69 -5.22
N PHE A 4 -2.57 8.96 -4.17
CA PHE A 4 -3.76 9.22 -3.38
C PHE A 4 -3.46 9.04 -1.89
N SER A 5 -4.34 9.56 -1.04
CA SER A 5 -4.17 9.48 0.42
C SER A 5 -5.22 8.57 1.05
N ILE A 6 -4.78 7.72 1.98
CA ILE A 6 -5.65 6.90 2.82
C ILE A 6 -5.56 7.42 4.27
N LEU A 7 -6.70 7.57 4.92
CA LEU A 7 -6.79 7.91 6.34
C LEU A 7 -7.00 6.66 7.18
N ILE A 8 -6.08 6.41 8.11
CA ILE A 8 -6.17 5.35 9.11
C ILE A 8 -5.88 5.96 10.48
N ARG A 9 -6.79 5.78 11.45
CA ARG A 9 -6.64 6.28 12.83
C ARG A 9 -6.23 7.77 12.89
N ASP A 10 -6.89 8.59 12.07
CA ASP A 10 -6.64 10.03 11.91
C ASP A 10 -5.25 10.42 11.36
N GLN A 11 -4.48 9.44 10.86
CA GLN A 11 -3.22 9.67 10.15
C GLN A 11 -3.39 9.45 8.65
N ALA A 12 -2.89 10.41 7.87
CA ALA A 12 -2.87 10.32 6.41
C ALA A 12 -1.62 9.60 5.93
N TYR A 13 -1.81 8.60 5.08
CA TYR A 13 -0.77 7.87 4.40
C TYR A 13 -0.85 8.15 2.91
N GLU A 14 0.25 8.65 2.35
CA GLU A 14 0.37 8.83 0.91
C GLU A 14 0.67 7.48 0.25
N VAL A 15 -0.15 7.13 -0.72
CA VAL A 15 -0.01 5.93 -1.55
C VAL A 15 0.36 6.37 -2.95
N SER A 16 1.53 5.93 -3.38
CA SER A 16 2.05 6.16 -4.73
C SER A 16 1.97 4.87 -5.54
N PRO A 17 1.06 4.76 -6.51
CA PRO A 17 1.03 3.65 -7.44
C PRO A 17 2.31 3.64 -8.30
N TYR A 18 2.84 2.46 -8.55
CA TYR A 18 4.01 2.23 -9.37
C TYR A 18 3.74 1.06 -10.32
N VAL A 19 4.01 1.27 -11.60
CA VAL A 19 3.79 0.25 -12.63
C VAL A 19 5.13 -0.09 -13.27
N LYS A 20 5.47 -1.38 -13.27
CA LYS A 20 6.69 -1.88 -13.91
C LYS A 20 6.38 -3.13 -14.72
N GLY A 21 6.35 -2.97 -16.04
CA GLY A 21 5.91 -4.04 -16.94
C GLY A 21 4.42 -4.33 -16.73
N TYR A 22 4.10 -5.58 -16.38
CA TYR A 22 2.73 -6.02 -16.08
C TYR A 22 2.39 -6.01 -14.57
N THR A 23 3.35 -5.64 -13.72
CA THR A 23 3.15 -5.60 -12.27
C THR A 23 2.74 -4.20 -11.82
N VAL A 24 1.71 -4.15 -10.99
CA VAL A 24 1.28 -2.95 -10.26
C VAL A 24 1.71 -3.10 -8.81
N SER A 25 2.36 -2.08 -8.26
CA SER A 25 2.66 -1.99 -6.83
C SER A 25 2.21 -0.65 -6.26
N PHE A 26 1.99 -0.60 -4.95
CA PHE A 26 1.58 0.58 -4.22
C PHE A 26 2.61 0.85 -3.13
N HIS A 27 3.29 1.98 -3.23
CA HIS A 27 4.28 2.40 -2.24
C HIS A 27 3.62 3.30 -1.21
N VAL A 28 3.75 2.94 0.06
CA VAL A 28 3.27 3.72 1.19
C VAL A 28 4.45 4.11 2.06
N THR A 29 4.60 5.40 2.30
CA THR A 29 5.62 5.94 3.19
C THR A 29 4.99 6.17 4.57
N ALA A 30 5.46 5.44 5.58
CA ALA A 30 5.00 5.55 6.95
C ALA A 30 6.17 5.98 7.84
N ALA A 31 6.34 7.30 8.02
CA ALA A 31 7.44 7.92 8.76
C ALA A 31 8.84 7.37 8.38
N ASP A 32 9.36 6.41 9.15
CA ASP A 32 10.67 5.77 8.96
C ASP A 32 10.61 4.41 8.26
N SER A 33 9.42 4.00 7.81
CA SER A 33 9.16 2.73 7.16
C SER A 33 8.58 2.92 5.77
N ARG A 34 8.90 1.98 4.89
CA ARG A 34 8.28 1.88 3.57
C ARG A 34 7.54 0.56 3.46
N ILE A 35 6.29 0.63 3.04
CA ILE A 35 5.45 -0.52 2.78
C ILE A 35 5.17 -0.55 1.28
N ILE A 36 5.41 -1.69 0.65
CA ILE A 36 5.18 -1.91 -0.77
C ILE A 36 4.12 -3.00 -0.86
N PHE A 37 2.98 -2.69 -1.44
CA PHE A 37 1.96 -3.69 -1.76
C PHE A 37 2.08 -4.05 -3.23
N GLU A 38 2.44 -5.29 -3.53
CA GLU A 38 2.50 -5.79 -4.91
C GLU A 38 1.19 -6.50 -5.22
N LEU A 39 0.56 -6.13 -6.34
CA LEU A 39 -0.57 -6.87 -6.88
C LEU A 39 0.01 -8.06 -7.67
N ASP A 40 -0.37 -9.27 -7.29
CA ASP A 40 0.00 -10.47 -8.04
C ASP A 40 -0.95 -10.75 -9.20
N GLU A 41 -0.68 -11.84 -9.92
CA GLU A 41 -1.46 -12.26 -11.09
C GLU A 41 -2.88 -12.72 -10.74
N GLU A 42 -3.19 -12.93 -9.46
CA GLU A 42 -4.51 -13.31 -8.95
C GLU A 42 -5.25 -12.12 -8.29
N ASP A 43 -4.81 -10.89 -8.55
CA ASP A 43 -5.33 -9.65 -7.95
C ASP A 43 -5.23 -9.62 -6.40
N GLN A 44 -4.31 -10.39 -5.82
CA GLN A 44 -4.05 -10.36 -4.37
C GLN A 44 -2.91 -9.39 -4.05
N LEU A 45 -3.07 -8.62 -2.97
CA LEU A 45 -2.04 -7.72 -2.49
C LEU A 45 -1.09 -8.45 -1.53
N ARG A 46 0.19 -8.49 -1.89
CA ARG A 46 1.27 -8.92 -1.00
C ARG A 46 2.02 -7.72 -0.45
N ALA A 47 2.09 -7.60 0.87
CA ALA A 47 2.86 -6.55 1.54
C ALA A 47 4.34 -6.95 1.71
N VAL A 48 5.23 -6.05 1.32
CA VAL A 48 6.67 -6.10 1.57
C VAL A 48 7.04 -4.84 2.35
N THR A 49 7.50 -5.00 3.59
CA THR A 49 7.95 -3.90 4.44
C THR A 49 9.47 -3.78 4.41
N ALA A 50 9.98 -2.56 4.45
CA ALA A 50 11.39 -2.25 4.58
C ALA A 50 11.60 -1.10 5.58
N GLY A 51 12.62 -1.22 6.42
CA GLY A 51 12.91 -0.26 7.49
C GLY A 51 12.48 -0.79 8.86
N GLU A 52 11.94 0.11 9.69
CA GLU A 52 11.43 -0.24 11.01
C GLU A 52 10.25 -1.24 10.92
N PRO A 53 10.04 -2.08 11.95
CA PRO A 53 8.87 -2.93 12.02
C PRO A 53 7.58 -2.11 11.96
N VAL A 54 6.74 -2.40 10.98
CA VAL A 54 5.40 -1.81 10.85
C VAL A 54 4.39 -2.71 11.55
N ASP A 55 3.46 -2.10 12.29
CA ASP A 55 2.33 -2.80 12.90
C ASP A 55 1.53 -3.60 11.83
N ALA A 56 1.35 -4.89 12.08
CA ALA A 56 0.64 -5.80 11.17
C ALA A 56 -0.82 -5.37 10.95
N GLU A 57 -1.47 -4.78 11.96
CA GLU A 57 -2.83 -4.26 11.85
C GLU A 57 -2.87 -3.06 10.90
N LEU A 58 -1.87 -2.17 10.96
CA LEU A 58 -1.75 -1.05 10.04
C LEU A 58 -1.54 -1.53 8.60
N VAL A 59 -0.65 -2.51 8.38
CA VAL A 59 -0.42 -3.09 7.05
C VAL A 59 -1.71 -3.67 6.47
N MET A 60 -2.50 -4.38 7.28
CA MET A 60 -3.77 -4.95 6.87
C MET A 60 -4.81 -3.88 6.52
N GLN A 61 -4.94 -2.83 7.33
CA GLN A 61 -5.88 -1.73 7.07
C GLN A 61 -5.51 -0.95 5.80
N LEU A 62 -4.22 -0.74 5.55
CA LEU A 62 -3.72 -0.14 4.31
C LEU A 62 -4.05 -1.01 3.09
N ALA A 63 -3.81 -2.31 3.16
CA ALA A 63 -4.15 -3.24 2.08
C ALA A 63 -5.65 -3.18 1.74
N GLU A 64 -6.52 -3.26 2.75
CA GLU A 64 -7.96 -3.20 2.56
C GLU A 64 -8.41 -1.88 1.91
N ALA A 65 -7.85 -0.76 2.37
CA ALA A 65 -8.17 0.56 1.84
C ALA A 65 -7.68 0.74 0.39
N ILE A 66 -6.49 0.24 0.05
CA ILE A 66 -5.94 0.25 -1.32
C ILE A 66 -6.82 -0.59 -2.23
N THR A 67 -7.18 -1.81 -1.83
CA THR A 67 -8.09 -2.69 -2.59
C THR A 67 -9.43 -2.01 -2.84
N LYS A 68 -10.05 -1.41 -1.82
CA LYS A 68 -11.33 -0.70 -1.96
C LYS A 68 -11.26 0.50 -2.92
N HIS A 69 -10.12 1.18 -2.98
CA HIS A 69 -9.93 2.31 -3.87
C HIS A 69 -9.66 1.89 -5.31
N PHE A 70 -8.89 0.81 -5.50
CA PHE A 70 -8.31 0.46 -6.80
C PHE A 70 -9.05 -0.66 -7.56
N LEU A 71 -9.60 -1.65 -6.86
CA LEU A 71 -10.26 -2.84 -7.45
C LEU A 71 -11.78 -2.69 -7.54
N LYS A 72 -12.28 -1.45 -7.65
CA LYS A 72 -13.71 -1.13 -7.63
C LYS A 72 -14.30 -0.95 -9.03
#